data_AF-A0A8S1RC96-F1
#
_entry.id   AF-A0A8S1RC96-F1
#
_cell.length_a   1.000
_cell.length_b   1.000
_cell.length_c   1.000
_cell.angle_alpha   90.00
_cell.angle_beta   90.00
_cell.angle_gamma   90.00
#
_symmetry.space_group_name_H-M   'P 1'
#
loop_
_entity.id
_entity.type
_entity.pdbx_description
1 polymer ?
#
loop_
_entity_poly.entity_id
_entity_poly.type
_entity_poly.pdbx_seq_one_letter_code
_entity_poly.pdbx_strand_id
1 'polypeptide(L)'
;MLQLSMQIRNSKVETRKSYQQKKFQLKSSTLKKILFLLYFVGIFQLENKQIIVDLMNISLLMIQIWRHSTKIQISNIDRFDLTICFCALISRQTIPQLQSIILSLCFFSFKNNLSTILKSVNLLKKIKNLSITIIFIILLTSYLFTYLYHSYEQTFGLFGTFSNTCITMLEILTLDSWGSRGRILEQQVGYTGIPSIIICAYVFLMNYFYMNILIGLILETLQIEQNQQFVQVNFLDEHEIKERQINKKLYDNTHICNLMLGQLYQQIVMVFSIVSVIFNIYNNFLIVDDMGRMFDALDDILYSIHFIFLLCLDKPRIQYERSKWERMFLHFIAGPLALFLSHDLACLCNLCKLATTPTVRGIFSGTISIFPILFPIITVLLAIILLMAVYTSRFYSQFIGFKGETYYTSLQQAFYTFVQLLTLDDWDANVLPVFESQQIIMPYILFPCFIIVSNVILLNILIACSCKYFKEIDYSINQQSINEAHPDNLLVKLNKVAELQIPTIICNTPNTIQESHISQREGLVQICYNNKIIYALLIK
;
A
#
# COMPACT_ATOMS: atom_id res chain seq x y z
N MET A 1 49.19 -31.45 -15.60
CA MET A 1 48.03 -32.20 -16.14
C MET A 1 47.23 -32.90 -15.04
N LEU A 2 47.80 -33.84 -14.26
CA LEU A 2 47.08 -34.53 -13.16
C LEU A 2 46.61 -33.62 -12.00
N GLN A 3 47.40 -32.64 -11.57
CA GLN A 3 46.96 -31.65 -10.57
C GLN A 3 45.81 -30.77 -11.09
N LEU A 4 45.86 -30.38 -12.37
CA LEU A 4 44.82 -29.58 -13.00
C LEU A 4 43.51 -30.36 -13.13
N SER A 5 43.59 -31.65 -13.47
CA SER A 5 42.40 -32.52 -13.54
C SER A 5 41.80 -32.78 -12.15
N MET A 6 42.62 -32.89 -11.10
CA MET A 6 42.14 -32.97 -9.72
C MET A 6 41.47 -31.67 -9.25
N GLN A 7 42.03 -30.50 -9.54
CA GLN A 7 41.41 -29.21 -9.21
C GLN A 7 40.07 -29.00 -9.93
N ILE A 8 39.98 -29.34 -11.22
CA ILE A 8 38.73 -29.26 -11.99
C ILE A 8 37.69 -30.27 -11.46
N ARG A 9 38.12 -31.47 -11.03
CA ARG A 9 37.21 -32.46 -10.44
C ARG A 9 36.69 -31.98 -9.08
N ASN A 10 37.55 -31.42 -8.24
CA ASN A 10 37.17 -30.88 -6.93
C ASN A 10 36.23 -29.69 -7.06
N SER A 11 36.48 -28.75 -7.99
CA SER A 11 35.58 -27.62 -8.23
C SER A 11 34.22 -28.05 -8.79
N LYS A 12 34.18 -29.08 -9.66
CA LYS A 12 32.92 -29.69 -10.14
C LYS A 12 32.15 -30.41 -9.02
N VAL A 13 32.84 -31.02 -8.07
CA VAL A 13 32.20 -31.67 -6.90
C VAL A 13 31.66 -30.62 -5.93
N GLU A 14 32.39 -29.55 -5.67
CA GLU A 14 31.94 -28.44 -4.83
C GLU A 14 30.74 -27.69 -5.43
N THR A 15 30.75 -27.42 -6.73
CA THR A 15 29.62 -26.79 -7.43
C THR A 15 28.38 -27.70 -7.47
N ARG A 16 28.55 -29.03 -7.62
CA ARG A 16 27.43 -29.98 -7.50
C ARG A 16 26.87 -30.03 -6.07
N LYS A 17 27.73 -30.04 -5.05
CA LYS A 17 27.31 -29.98 -3.65
C LYS A 17 26.58 -28.67 -3.33
N SER A 18 27.08 -27.53 -3.81
CA SER A 18 26.43 -26.23 -3.60
C SER A 18 25.08 -26.13 -4.34
N TYR A 19 24.99 -26.66 -5.56
CA TYR A 19 23.75 -26.67 -6.33
C TYR A 19 22.69 -27.59 -5.71
N GLN A 20 23.08 -28.79 -5.25
CA GLN A 20 22.19 -29.68 -4.52
C GLN A 20 21.72 -29.04 -3.22
N GLN A 21 22.62 -28.44 -2.42
CA GLN A 21 22.24 -27.70 -1.23
C GLN A 21 21.24 -26.56 -1.52
N LYS A 22 21.46 -25.79 -2.60
CA LYS A 22 20.57 -24.68 -3.00
C LYS A 22 19.18 -25.17 -3.44
N LYS A 23 19.12 -26.27 -4.21
CA LYS A 23 17.86 -26.92 -4.65
C LYS A 23 17.09 -27.50 -3.47
N PHE A 24 17.77 -28.08 -2.49
CA PHE A 24 17.17 -28.57 -1.25
C PHE A 24 16.65 -27.44 -0.36
N GLN A 25 17.40 -26.34 -0.23
CA GLN A 25 16.96 -25.15 0.52
C GLN A 25 15.67 -24.56 -0.05
N LEU A 26 15.58 -24.42 -1.37
CA LEU A 26 14.37 -23.96 -2.07
C LEU A 26 13.17 -24.83 -1.74
N LYS A 27 13.27 -26.16 -1.89
CA LYS A 27 12.18 -27.11 -1.58
C LYS A 27 11.72 -27.05 -0.11
N SER A 28 12.66 -26.93 0.84
CA SER A 28 12.30 -26.84 2.27
C SER A 28 11.54 -25.55 2.59
N SER A 29 11.86 -24.45 1.91
CA SER A 29 11.19 -23.15 2.12
C SER A 29 9.76 -23.15 1.58
N THR A 30 9.52 -23.76 0.42
CA THR A 30 8.18 -23.90 -0.15
C THR A 30 7.33 -24.84 0.69
N LEU A 31 7.89 -25.95 1.16
CA LEU A 31 7.17 -26.89 2.02
C LEU A 31 6.78 -26.25 3.36
N LYS A 32 7.67 -25.45 3.98
CA LYS A 32 7.34 -24.65 5.16
C LYS A 32 6.17 -23.70 4.86
N LYS A 33 6.21 -22.96 3.75
CA LYS A 33 5.12 -22.05 3.36
C LYS A 33 3.78 -22.78 3.18
N ILE A 34 3.78 -23.94 2.52
CA ILE A 34 2.57 -24.75 2.31
C ILE A 34 2.02 -25.25 3.64
N LEU A 35 2.87 -25.78 4.54
CA LEU A 35 2.46 -26.21 5.87
C LEU A 35 1.89 -25.06 6.70
N PHE A 36 2.47 -23.87 6.62
CA PHE A 36 1.91 -22.69 7.28
C PHE A 36 0.56 -22.27 6.69
N LEU A 37 0.43 -22.28 5.36
CA LEU A 37 -0.84 -21.98 4.70
C LEU A 37 -1.93 -22.97 5.16
N LEU A 38 -1.61 -24.27 5.15
CA LEU A 38 -2.51 -25.32 5.64
C LEU A 38 -2.83 -25.16 7.13
N TYR A 39 -1.86 -24.74 7.94
CA TYR A 39 -2.07 -24.51 9.37
C TYR A 39 -3.07 -23.38 9.59
N PHE A 40 -2.92 -22.28 8.87
CA PHE A 40 -3.81 -21.13 9.01
C PHE A 40 -5.20 -21.38 8.43
N VAL A 41 -5.30 -21.99 7.25
CA VAL A 41 -6.59 -22.42 6.69
C VAL A 41 -7.26 -23.44 7.62
N GLY A 42 -6.46 -24.35 8.18
CA GLY A 42 -6.90 -25.34 9.16
C GLY A 42 -7.41 -24.71 10.44
N ILE A 43 -6.71 -23.73 11.03
CA ILE A 43 -7.21 -22.98 12.19
C ILE A 43 -8.50 -22.25 11.87
N PHE A 44 -8.57 -21.61 10.70
CA PHE A 44 -9.74 -20.82 10.30
C PHE A 44 -11.00 -21.65 10.09
N GLN A 45 -10.86 -22.91 9.68
CA GLN A 45 -11.99 -23.79 9.34
C GLN A 45 -12.26 -24.89 10.37
N LEU A 46 -11.29 -25.27 11.19
CA LEU A 46 -11.36 -26.45 12.07
C LEU A 46 -11.13 -26.07 13.54
N GLU A 47 -11.93 -25.13 14.05
CA GLU A 47 -11.83 -24.56 15.42
C GLU A 47 -11.73 -25.60 16.56
N ASN A 48 -12.11 -26.87 16.30
CA ASN A 48 -12.18 -27.96 17.28
C ASN A 48 -11.24 -29.18 17.05
N LYS A 49 -10.32 -29.17 16.07
CA LYS A 49 -9.45 -30.35 15.82
C LYS A 49 -8.01 -30.17 16.34
N GLN A 50 -7.85 -30.17 17.66
CA GLN A 50 -6.55 -30.07 18.37
C GLN A 50 -5.49 -31.05 17.83
N ILE A 51 -5.91 -32.27 17.48
CA ILE A 51 -5.04 -33.34 16.95
C ILE A 51 -4.33 -32.91 15.66
N ILE A 52 -5.01 -32.15 14.79
CA ILE A 52 -4.41 -31.69 13.53
C ILE A 52 -3.32 -30.66 13.82
N VAL A 53 -3.60 -29.70 14.72
CA VAL A 53 -2.63 -28.69 15.16
C VAL A 53 -1.37 -29.36 15.77
N ASP A 54 -1.56 -30.41 16.55
CA ASP A 54 -0.46 -31.18 17.15
C ASP A 54 0.38 -31.91 16.10
N LEU A 55 -0.25 -32.63 15.18
CA LEU A 55 0.44 -33.32 14.09
C LEU A 55 1.21 -32.32 13.23
N MET A 56 0.64 -31.15 12.97
CA MET A 56 1.32 -30.08 12.23
C MET A 56 2.52 -29.54 13.01
N ASN A 57 2.39 -29.27 14.31
CA ASN A 57 3.51 -28.81 15.14
C ASN A 57 4.65 -29.84 15.19
N ILE A 58 4.31 -31.12 15.40
CA ILE A 58 5.30 -32.21 15.39
C ILE A 58 5.95 -32.29 14.00
N SER A 59 5.19 -32.19 12.91
CA SER A 59 5.76 -32.21 11.56
C SER A 59 6.70 -31.04 11.31
N LEU A 60 6.36 -29.83 11.78
CA LEU A 60 7.20 -28.63 11.68
C LEU A 60 8.48 -28.80 12.49
N LEU A 61 8.39 -29.31 13.73
CA LEU A 61 9.54 -29.61 14.56
C LEU A 61 10.46 -30.65 13.91
N MET A 62 9.89 -31.74 13.38
CA MET A 62 10.67 -32.78 12.70
C MET A 62 11.39 -32.24 11.46
N ILE A 63 10.72 -31.39 10.66
CA ILE A 63 11.34 -30.71 9.51
C ILE A 63 12.48 -29.79 9.97
N GLN A 64 12.32 -29.08 11.08
CA GLN A 64 13.34 -28.18 11.62
C GLN A 64 14.55 -28.94 12.17
N ILE A 65 14.33 -30.01 12.93
CA ILE A 65 15.40 -30.88 13.44
C ILE A 65 16.15 -31.52 12.26
N TRP A 66 15.44 -31.98 11.24
CA TRP A 66 16.06 -32.53 10.03
C TRP A 66 16.86 -31.48 9.25
N ARG A 67 16.35 -30.25 9.15
CA ARG A 67 17.11 -29.13 8.56
C ARG A 67 18.35 -28.80 9.38
N HIS A 68 18.27 -28.93 10.70
CA HIS A 68 19.36 -28.65 11.62
C HIS A 68 20.47 -29.70 11.54
N SER A 69 20.13 -31.00 11.50
CA SER A 69 21.15 -32.07 11.44
C SER A 69 22.06 -32.00 10.21
N THR A 70 21.62 -31.29 9.16
CA THR A 70 22.40 -31.09 7.93
C THR A 70 23.22 -29.79 7.90
N LYS A 71 23.04 -28.85 8.85
CA LYS A 71 23.73 -27.56 8.88
C LYS A 71 24.80 -27.50 9.99
N ILE A 72 25.99 -27.01 9.63
CA ILE A 72 27.13 -26.80 10.56
C ILE A 72 26.94 -25.55 11.45
N GLN A 73 26.17 -24.55 10.99
CA GLN A 73 25.83 -23.36 11.77
C GLN A 73 24.32 -23.08 11.74
N ILE A 74 23.76 -22.90 12.93
CA ILE A 74 22.35 -22.61 13.18
C ILE A 74 22.14 -21.11 13.03
N SER A 75 21.22 -20.69 12.16
CA SER A 75 20.84 -19.27 12.10
C SER A 75 19.95 -18.89 13.30
N ASN A 76 19.96 -17.61 13.70
CA ASN A 76 19.09 -17.14 14.79
C ASN A 76 17.60 -17.37 14.49
N ILE A 77 17.20 -17.38 13.20
CA ILE A 77 15.84 -17.69 12.76
C ILE A 77 15.50 -19.16 13.03
N ASP A 78 16.44 -20.07 12.71
CA ASP A 78 16.29 -21.50 12.99
C ASP A 78 16.13 -21.74 14.51
N ARG A 79 16.86 -20.99 15.34
CA ARG A 79 16.72 -21.06 16.82
C ARG A 79 15.36 -20.57 17.28
N PHE A 80 14.91 -19.42 16.78
CA PHE A 80 13.60 -18.85 17.12
C PHE A 80 12.44 -19.80 16.77
N ASP A 81 12.47 -20.36 15.55
CA ASP A 81 11.54 -21.38 15.06
C ASP A 81 11.46 -22.59 16.01
N LEU A 82 12.62 -23.11 16.41
CA LEU A 82 12.73 -24.30 17.26
C LEU A 82 12.24 -24.01 18.68
N THR A 83 12.59 -22.85 19.24
CA THR A 83 12.09 -22.40 20.54
C THR A 83 10.57 -22.30 20.53
N ILE A 84 9.98 -21.73 19.47
CA ILE A 84 8.51 -21.64 19.35
C ILE A 84 7.86 -23.02 19.33
N CYS A 85 8.37 -23.95 18.51
CA CYS A 85 7.78 -25.29 18.42
C CYS A 85 7.87 -26.04 19.76
N PHE A 86 8.99 -25.88 20.47
CA PHE A 86 9.19 -26.48 21.79
C PHE A 86 8.29 -25.84 22.85
N CYS A 87 8.22 -24.51 22.91
CA CYS A 87 7.29 -23.78 23.77
C CYS A 87 5.83 -24.16 23.49
N ALA A 88 5.45 -24.35 22.22
CA ALA A 88 4.12 -24.80 21.83
C ALA A 88 3.83 -26.21 22.39
N LEU A 89 4.78 -27.14 22.30
CA LEU A 89 4.64 -28.49 22.87
C LEU A 89 4.53 -28.47 24.40
N ILE A 90 5.31 -27.63 25.09
CA ILE A 90 5.20 -27.47 26.55
C ILE A 90 3.86 -26.85 26.91
N SER A 91 3.46 -25.79 26.21
CA SER A 91 2.22 -25.06 26.48
C SER A 91 0.98 -25.95 26.33
N ARG A 92 1.05 -26.99 25.50
CA ARG A 92 -0.01 -27.99 25.38
C ARG A 92 -0.33 -28.65 26.73
N GLN A 93 0.67 -28.88 27.57
CA GLN A 93 0.48 -29.52 28.88
C GLN A 93 -0.03 -28.55 29.93
N THR A 94 0.32 -27.26 29.84
CA THR A 94 -0.01 -26.27 30.88
C THR A 94 -1.27 -25.48 30.55
N ILE A 95 -1.34 -24.88 29.35
CA ILE A 95 -2.41 -23.99 28.89
C ILE A 95 -2.64 -24.24 27.39
N PRO A 96 -3.50 -25.21 27.00
CA PRO A 96 -3.70 -25.60 25.60
C PRO A 96 -4.09 -24.45 24.66
N GLN A 97 -4.77 -23.43 25.18
CA GLN A 97 -5.13 -22.21 24.44
C GLN A 97 -3.87 -21.47 23.94
N LEU A 98 -2.80 -21.45 24.74
CA LEU A 98 -1.55 -20.75 24.48
C LEU A 98 -0.75 -21.39 23.34
N GLN A 99 -0.94 -22.68 23.08
CA GLN A 99 -0.25 -23.41 22.00
C GLN A 99 -0.50 -22.80 20.63
N SER A 100 -1.77 -22.49 20.33
CA SER A 100 -2.16 -21.90 19.04
C SER A 100 -1.56 -20.50 18.84
N ILE A 101 -1.51 -19.72 19.92
CA ILE A 101 -0.91 -18.38 19.95
C ILE A 101 0.59 -18.46 19.70
N ILE A 102 1.30 -19.32 20.44
CA ILE A 102 2.75 -19.52 20.27
C ILE A 102 3.05 -19.94 18.84
N LEU A 103 2.32 -20.89 18.28
CA LEU A 103 2.52 -21.35 16.90
C LEU A 103 2.29 -20.27 15.85
N SER A 104 1.38 -19.33 16.09
CA SER A 104 1.16 -18.21 15.18
C SER A 104 2.39 -17.29 15.07
N LEU A 105 3.24 -17.21 16.11
CA LEU A 105 4.50 -16.46 16.08
C LEU A 105 5.51 -16.99 15.07
N CYS A 106 5.42 -18.26 14.67
CA CYS A 106 6.27 -18.80 13.63
C CYS A 106 6.08 -18.06 12.29
N PHE A 107 4.98 -17.34 12.08
CA PHE A 107 4.81 -16.52 10.88
C PHE A 107 5.88 -15.41 10.77
N PHE A 108 6.37 -14.90 11.90
CA PHE A 108 7.43 -13.88 11.91
C PHE A 108 8.82 -14.44 11.56
N SER A 109 8.97 -15.77 11.53
CA SER A 109 10.22 -16.42 11.12
C SER A 109 10.50 -16.32 9.61
N PHE A 110 9.51 -15.97 8.79
CA PHE A 110 9.75 -15.80 7.36
C PHE A 110 10.72 -14.64 7.13
N LYS A 111 11.76 -14.89 6.34
CA LYS A 111 12.86 -13.93 6.11
C LYS A 111 12.37 -12.52 5.72
N ASN A 112 11.36 -12.44 4.85
CA ASN A 112 10.79 -11.16 4.41
C ASN A 112 10.09 -10.45 5.57
N ASN A 113 9.30 -11.18 6.36
CA ASN A 113 8.56 -10.64 7.51
C ASN A 113 9.52 -10.13 8.59
N LEU A 114 10.54 -10.92 8.92
CA LEU A 114 11.55 -10.53 9.90
C LEU A 114 12.32 -9.28 9.44
N SER A 115 12.67 -9.20 8.15
CA SER A 115 13.33 -8.00 7.62
C SER A 115 12.44 -6.77 7.76
N THR A 116 11.14 -6.88 7.50
CA THR A 116 10.19 -5.77 7.66
C THR A 116 10.07 -5.35 9.12
N ILE A 117 9.98 -6.31 10.05
CA ILE A 117 9.93 -6.02 11.50
C ILE A 117 11.21 -5.34 11.97
N LEU A 118 12.38 -5.81 11.53
CA LEU A 118 13.65 -5.18 11.92
C LEU A 118 13.74 -3.74 11.40
N LYS A 119 13.22 -3.46 10.20
CA LYS A 119 13.09 -2.10 9.67
C LYS A 119 12.15 -1.25 10.54
N SER A 120 10.97 -1.74 10.91
CA SER A 120 10.04 -0.99 11.78
C SER A 120 10.61 -0.75 13.18
N VAL A 121 11.36 -1.71 13.74
CA VAL A 121 12.07 -1.53 15.02
C VAL A 121 13.16 -0.48 14.92
N ASN A 122 13.90 -0.42 13.81
CA ASN A 122 14.90 0.64 13.60
C ASN A 122 14.24 2.02 13.47
N LEU A 123 13.07 2.08 12.84
CA LEU A 123 12.26 3.30 12.79
C LEU A 123 11.85 3.76 14.20
N LEU A 124 11.32 2.85 15.02
CA LEU A 124 10.98 3.12 16.43
C LEU A 124 12.16 3.68 17.23
N LYS A 125 13.39 3.20 16.98
CA LYS A 125 14.59 3.73 17.64
C LYS A 125 14.87 5.19 17.25
N LYS A 126 14.63 5.56 15.99
CA LYS A 126 14.83 6.93 15.48
C LYS A 126 13.79 7.89 16.03
N ILE A 127 12.53 7.47 16.16
CA ILE A 127 11.46 8.28 16.75
C ILE A 127 11.39 8.19 18.29
N LYS A 128 12.34 7.50 18.94
CA LYS A 128 12.31 7.24 20.39
C LYS A 128 12.18 8.52 21.21
N ASN A 129 12.97 9.55 20.90
CA ASN A 129 12.96 10.80 21.65
C ASN A 129 11.63 11.53 21.54
N LEU A 130 11.03 11.55 20.35
CA LEU A 130 9.70 12.10 20.12
C LEU A 130 8.61 11.28 20.83
N SER A 131 8.74 9.95 20.84
CA SER A 131 7.80 9.08 21.56
C SER A 131 7.85 9.34 23.07
N ILE A 132 9.03 9.60 23.63
CA ILE A 132 9.21 9.96 25.04
C ILE A 132 8.54 11.31 25.35
N THR A 133 8.66 12.32 24.48
CA THR A 133 8.01 13.62 24.70
C THR A 133 6.49 13.54 24.61
N ILE A 134 5.95 12.74 23.68
CA ILE A 134 4.51 12.44 23.60
C ILE A 134 4.03 11.78 24.89
N ILE A 135 4.72 10.73 25.37
CA ILE A 135 4.38 10.06 26.64
C ILE A 135 4.44 11.05 27.80
N PHE A 136 5.47 11.89 27.87
CA PHE A 136 5.60 12.90 28.92
C PHE A 136 4.40 13.86 28.95
N ILE A 137 3.95 14.34 27.78
CA ILE A 137 2.78 15.23 27.70
C ILE A 137 1.50 14.50 28.11
N ILE A 138 1.31 13.25 27.68
CA ILE A 138 0.18 12.42 28.13
C ILE A 138 0.19 12.31 29.66
N LEU A 139 1.33 12.00 30.27
CA LEU A 139 1.43 11.85 31.73
C LEU A 139 1.18 13.19 32.45
N LEU A 140 1.75 14.30 31.96
CA LEU A 140 1.56 15.63 32.54
C LEU A 140 0.10 16.07 32.49
N THR A 141 -0.53 15.93 31.32
CA THR A 141 -1.94 16.28 31.14
C THR A 141 -2.85 15.34 31.92
N SER A 142 -2.48 14.05 32.03
CA SER A 142 -3.23 13.10 32.84
C SER A 142 -3.19 13.42 34.32
N TYR A 143 -2.04 13.85 34.83
CA TYR A 143 -1.91 14.33 36.21
C TYR A 143 -2.81 15.55 36.44
N LEU A 144 -2.78 16.53 35.54
CA LEU A 144 -3.60 17.74 35.62
C LEU A 144 -5.11 17.40 35.64
N PHE A 145 -5.57 16.56 34.72
CA PHE A 145 -6.99 16.18 34.63
C PHE A 145 -7.43 15.35 35.84
N THR A 146 -6.58 14.45 36.34
CA THR A 146 -6.87 13.72 37.58
C THR A 146 -7.03 14.70 38.74
N TYR A 147 -6.11 15.65 38.89
CA TYR A 147 -6.18 16.64 39.96
C TYR A 147 -7.44 17.51 39.88
N LEU A 148 -7.82 17.96 38.68
CA LEU A 148 -8.96 18.85 38.47
C LEU A 148 -10.32 18.14 38.61
N TYR A 149 -10.40 16.86 38.23
CA TYR A 149 -11.68 16.19 38.00
C TYR A 149 -11.90 14.91 38.82
N HIS A 150 -10.95 14.52 39.67
CA HIS A 150 -11.08 13.33 40.53
C HIS A 150 -12.29 13.37 41.48
N SER A 151 -12.71 14.57 41.91
CA SER A 151 -13.77 14.76 42.90
C SER A 151 -15.19 14.62 42.36
N TYR A 152 -15.38 14.53 41.03
CA TYR A 152 -16.71 14.43 40.43
C TYR A 152 -17.11 12.96 40.24
N GLU A 153 -18.26 12.59 40.78
CA GLU A 153 -18.74 11.20 40.86
C GLU A 153 -18.94 10.56 39.48
N GLN A 154 -19.55 11.27 38.53
CA GLN A 154 -19.81 10.73 37.19
C GLN A 154 -18.58 10.69 36.28
N THR A 155 -17.51 11.43 36.59
CA THR A 155 -16.25 11.35 35.86
C THR A 155 -15.24 10.46 36.55
N PHE A 156 -15.56 9.87 37.70
CA PHE A 156 -14.62 9.04 38.46
C PHE A 156 -14.09 7.85 37.64
N GLY A 157 -14.94 7.24 36.81
CA GLY A 157 -14.52 6.18 35.89
C GLY A 157 -13.44 6.62 34.90
N LEU A 158 -13.45 7.89 34.48
CA LEU A 158 -12.56 8.45 33.45
C LEU A 158 -11.34 9.15 34.06
N PHE A 159 -11.58 10.08 34.98
CA PHE A 159 -10.59 10.98 35.57
C PHE A 159 -10.34 10.74 37.07
N GLY A 160 -10.98 9.72 37.65
CA GLY A 160 -10.90 9.41 39.08
C GLY A 160 -9.62 8.72 39.50
N THR A 161 -8.82 8.15 38.60
CA THR A 161 -7.48 7.68 38.94
C THR A 161 -6.50 8.12 37.89
N PHE A 162 -5.24 8.30 38.28
CA PHE A 162 -4.18 8.63 37.32
C PHE A 162 -4.09 7.61 36.17
N SER A 163 -4.34 6.33 36.44
CA SER A 163 -4.36 5.27 35.44
C SER A 163 -5.51 5.44 34.45
N ASN A 164 -6.73 5.63 34.95
CA ASN A 164 -7.90 5.82 34.08
C ASN A 164 -7.77 7.10 33.25
N THR A 165 -7.20 8.16 33.84
CA THR A 165 -6.93 9.39 33.11
C THR A 165 -5.90 9.15 32.01
N CYS A 166 -4.81 8.42 32.27
CA CYS A 166 -3.82 8.09 31.23
C CYS A 166 -4.46 7.40 30.02
N ILE A 167 -5.39 6.47 30.26
CA ILE A 167 -6.12 5.77 29.20
C ILE A 167 -7.08 6.74 28.50
N THR A 168 -7.85 7.52 29.25
CA THR A 168 -8.78 8.52 28.68
C THR A 168 -8.05 9.55 27.83
N MET A 169 -6.85 10.01 28.25
CA MET A 169 -6.02 10.92 27.46
C MET A 169 -5.47 10.25 26.20
N LEU A 170 -5.17 8.94 26.25
CA LEU A 170 -4.79 8.17 25.07
C LEU A 170 -5.97 8.00 24.09
N GLU A 171 -7.19 7.76 24.58
CA GLU A 171 -8.42 7.73 23.77
C GLU A 171 -8.62 9.07 23.04
N ILE A 172 -8.54 10.17 23.80
CA ILE A 172 -8.64 11.54 23.24
C ILE A 172 -7.54 11.79 22.21
N LEU A 173 -6.30 11.33 22.47
CA LEU A 173 -5.20 11.42 21.50
C LEU A 173 -5.55 10.70 20.20
N THR A 174 -6.11 9.50 20.27
CA THR A 174 -6.51 8.73 19.07
C THR A 174 -7.76 9.27 18.37
N LEU A 175 -8.39 10.34 18.89
CA LEU A 175 -9.69 10.86 18.45
C LEU A 175 -10.85 9.86 18.61
N ASP A 176 -10.67 8.85 19.45
CA ASP A 176 -11.73 7.89 19.76
C ASP A 176 -12.50 8.38 20.98
N SER A 177 -13.84 8.38 20.89
CA SER A 177 -14.75 8.88 21.94
C SER A 177 -14.49 10.31 22.49
N TRP A 178 -13.53 11.08 21.96
CA TRP A 178 -13.08 12.35 22.57
C TRP A 178 -14.21 13.37 22.79
N GLY A 179 -15.15 13.46 21.84
CA GLY A 179 -16.30 14.34 21.93
C GLY A 179 -17.32 13.90 22.98
N SER A 180 -17.48 12.59 23.22
CA SER A 180 -18.34 12.08 24.28
C SER A 180 -17.72 12.36 25.65
N ARG A 181 -16.41 12.12 25.82
CA ARG A 181 -15.64 12.41 27.04
C ARG A 181 -15.70 13.91 27.40
N GLY A 182 -15.54 14.79 26.41
CA GLY A 182 -15.65 16.23 26.61
C GLY A 182 -17.04 16.68 27.08
N ARG A 183 -18.11 16.15 26.48
CA ARG A 183 -19.49 16.47 26.89
C ARG A 183 -19.81 15.98 28.31
N ILE A 184 -19.37 14.77 28.67
CA ILE A 184 -19.54 14.25 30.04
C ILE A 184 -18.87 15.18 31.05
N LEU A 185 -17.64 15.62 30.75
CA LEU A 185 -16.90 16.53 31.60
C LEU A 185 -17.59 17.90 31.75
N GLU A 186 -18.10 18.45 30.65
CA GLU A 186 -18.78 19.74 30.63
C GLU A 186 -20.12 19.72 31.40
N GLN A 187 -20.87 18.62 31.32
CA GLN A 187 -22.11 18.43 32.08
C GLN A 187 -21.87 18.44 33.59
N GLN A 188 -20.73 17.94 34.08
CA GLN A 188 -20.43 17.88 35.52
C GLN A 188 -19.86 19.18 36.08
N VAL A 189 -19.06 19.89 35.31
CA VAL A 189 -18.36 21.11 35.76
C VAL A 189 -19.25 22.37 35.61
N GLY A 190 -20.42 22.24 34.99
CA GLY A 190 -21.45 23.30 34.92
C GLY A 190 -21.41 24.15 33.66
N TYR A 191 -21.31 23.54 32.47
CA TYR A 191 -21.41 24.19 31.15
C TYR A 191 -20.59 25.49 31.01
N THR A 192 -19.40 25.52 31.60
CA THR A 192 -18.50 26.69 31.51
C THR A 192 -17.76 26.77 30.18
N GLY A 193 -17.82 25.73 29.34
CA GLY A 193 -17.03 25.59 28.11
C GLY A 193 -15.52 25.35 28.33
N ILE A 194 -15.00 25.61 29.54
CA ILE A 194 -13.57 25.53 29.87
C ILE A 194 -13.01 24.11 29.66
N PRO A 195 -13.64 23.02 30.15
CA PRO A 195 -13.09 21.68 29.98
C PRO A 195 -13.01 21.26 28.51
N SER A 196 -14.03 21.62 27.72
CA SER A 196 -14.07 21.38 26.27
C SER A 196 -12.97 22.15 25.54
N ILE A 197 -12.68 23.40 25.93
CA ILE A 197 -11.56 24.17 25.37
C ILE A 197 -10.22 23.51 25.67
N ILE A 198 -10.00 23.01 26.89
CA ILE A 198 -8.76 22.34 27.27
C ILE A 198 -8.57 21.04 26.46
N ILE A 199 -9.63 20.23 26.31
CA ILE A 199 -9.57 19.01 25.48
C ILE A 199 -9.30 19.37 24.01
N CYS A 200 -9.97 20.38 23.45
CA CYS A 200 -9.70 20.86 22.10
C CYS A 200 -8.25 21.34 21.94
N ALA A 201 -7.71 22.06 22.92
CA ALA A 201 -6.32 22.51 22.90
C ALA A 201 -5.33 21.33 22.96
N TYR A 202 -5.62 20.31 23.78
CA TYR A 202 -4.84 19.07 23.84
C TYR A 202 -4.86 18.32 22.50
N VAL A 203 -6.06 18.11 21.93
CA VAL A 203 -6.23 17.47 20.63
C VAL A 203 -5.47 18.23 19.55
N PHE A 204 -5.61 19.55 19.50
CA PHE A 204 -4.87 20.37 18.53
C PHE A 204 -3.36 20.24 18.74
N LEU A 205 -2.86 20.37 19.97
CA LEU A 205 -1.42 20.25 20.24
C LEU A 205 -0.88 18.89 19.81
N MET A 206 -1.55 17.80 20.20
CA MET A 206 -1.04 16.46 20.00
C MET A 206 -1.29 15.94 18.57
N ASN A 207 -2.49 16.10 18.03
CA ASN A 207 -2.83 15.55 16.72
C ASN A 207 -2.42 16.45 15.56
N TYR A 208 -2.34 17.77 15.75
CA TYR A 208 -1.83 18.63 14.69
C TYR A 208 -0.31 18.72 14.75
N PHE A 209 0.29 19.15 15.87
CA PHE A 209 1.75 19.37 15.89
C PHE A 209 2.54 18.07 16.01
N TYR A 210 2.26 17.23 17.01
CA TYR A 210 3.08 16.04 17.25
C TYR A 210 2.95 15.00 16.14
N MET A 211 1.75 14.79 15.58
CA MET A 211 1.61 13.88 14.43
C MET A 211 2.28 14.42 13.18
N ASN A 212 2.24 15.73 12.90
CA ASN A 212 2.96 16.30 11.76
C ASN A 212 4.48 16.17 11.92
N ILE A 213 5.01 16.42 13.12
CA ILE A 213 6.44 16.21 13.42
C ILE A 213 6.80 14.73 13.28
N LEU A 214 5.95 13.82 13.79
CA LEU A 214 6.14 12.39 13.69
C LEU A 214 6.18 11.93 12.22
N ILE A 215 5.20 12.34 11.41
CA ILE A 215 5.15 12.03 9.98
C ILE A 215 6.38 12.58 9.26
N GLY A 216 6.78 13.83 9.53
CA GLY A 216 7.97 14.45 8.95
C GLY A 216 9.25 13.66 9.26
N LEU A 217 9.46 13.32 10.54
CA LEU A 217 10.67 12.60 10.97
C LEU A 217 10.71 11.16 10.45
N ILE A 218 9.55 10.52 10.34
CA ILE A 218 9.42 9.18 9.75
C ILE A 218 9.69 9.23 8.23
N LEU A 219 9.17 10.23 7.53
CA LEU A 219 9.39 10.40 6.10
C LEU A 219 10.87 10.65 5.79
N GLU A 220 11.52 11.56 6.53
CA GLU A 220 12.97 11.82 6.41
C GLU A 220 13.81 10.56 6.68
N THR A 221 13.47 9.86 7.77
CA THR A 221 14.11 8.60 8.16
C THR A 221 14.06 7.54 7.06
N LEU A 222 12.90 7.40 6.41
CA LEU A 222 12.66 6.38 5.38
C LEU A 222 13.22 6.79 4.01
N GLN A 223 13.22 8.07 3.67
CA GLN A 223 13.87 8.57 2.45
C GLN A 223 15.38 8.28 2.47
N ILE A 224 16.05 8.49 3.60
CA ILE A 224 17.48 8.17 3.78
C ILE A 224 17.76 6.68 3.55
N GLU A 225 16.87 5.79 4.01
CA GLU A 225 17.02 4.34 3.84
C GLU A 225 16.68 3.87 2.42
N GLN A 226 15.73 4.51 1.74
CA GLN A 226 15.36 4.18 0.37
C GLN A 226 16.41 4.61 -0.65
N ASN A 227 17.02 5.79 -0.51
CA ASN A 227 18.10 6.24 -1.40
C ASN A 227 19.26 5.24 -1.51
N GLN A 228 19.45 4.36 -0.51
CA GLN A 228 20.46 3.30 -0.53
C GLN A 228 20.03 1.99 -1.24
N GLN A 229 18.72 1.70 -1.34
CA GLN A 229 18.20 0.51 -2.05
C GLN A 229 17.80 0.80 -3.51
N PHE A 230 17.59 2.08 -3.86
CA PHE A 230 17.01 2.50 -5.14
C PHE A 230 17.92 2.37 -6.37
N VAL A 231 19.22 2.05 -6.22
CA VAL A 231 20.14 1.79 -7.34
C VAL A 231 19.71 0.58 -8.20
N GLN A 232 18.85 -0.31 -7.69
CA GLN A 232 18.35 -1.49 -8.43
C GLN A 232 16.97 -1.33 -9.09
N VAL A 233 16.19 -0.28 -8.77
CA VAL A 233 14.82 -0.10 -9.28
C VAL A 233 14.76 0.74 -10.57
N ASN A 234 15.91 1.11 -11.15
CA ASN A 234 15.98 1.78 -12.46
C ASN A 234 15.62 0.85 -13.65
N PHE A 235 15.35 -0.43 -13.42
CA PHE A 235 14.95 -1.38 -14.49
C PHE A 235 13.48 -1.22 -14.95
N LEU A 236 12.62 -0.57 -14.17
CA LEU A 236 11.23 -0.30 -14.57
C LEU A 236 11.11 1.00 -15.40
N ASP A 237 12.01 1.96 -15.19
CA ASP A 237 11.98 3.28 -15.82
C ASP A 237 12.32 3.21 -17.33
N GLU A 238 13.24 2.32 -17.78
CA GLU A 238 13.56 2.17 -19.21
C GLU A 238 12.38 1.69 -20.07
N HIS A 239 11.45 0.92 -19.49
CA HIS A 239 10.29 0.38 -20.21
C HIS A 239 9.21 1.43 -20.47
N GLU A 240 9.05 2.40 -19.57
CA GLU A 240 8.10 3.52 -19.73
C GLU A 240 8.63 4.62 -20.67
N ILE A 241 9.96 4.85 -20.67
CA ILE A 241 10.63 5.72 -21.66
C ILE A 241 10.40 5.16 -23.08
N LYS A 242 10.57 3.85 -23.26
CA LYS A 242 10.25 3.16 -24.52
C LYS A 242 8.76 3.27 -24.84
N GLU A 243 7.85 3.15 -23.88
CA GLU A 243 6.39 3.27 -24.07
C GLU A 243 5.98 4.64 -24.64
N ARG A 244 6.49 5.75 -24.12
CA ARG A 244 6.17 7.09 -24.67
C ARG A 244 6.87 7.38 -25.99
N GLN A 245 8.12 6.93 -26.19
CA GLN A 245 8.82 7.07 -27.46
C GLN A 245 8.21 6.22 -28.57
N ILE A 246 7.73 5.02 -28.24
CA ILE A 246 6.96 4.15 -29.12
C ILE A 246 5.58 4.78 -29.40
N ASN A 247 4.86 5.29 -28.41
CA ASN A 247 3.58 5.98 -28.64
C ASN A 247 3.72 7.28 -29.49
N LYS A 248 4.83 8.01 -29.37
CA LYS A 248 5.15 9.15 -30.26
C LYS A 248 5.50 8.69 -31.69
N LYS A 249 6.17 7.54 -31.84
CA LYS A 249 6.50 6.93 -33.14
C LYS A 249 5.35 6.16 -33.80
N LEU A 250 4.34 5.74 -33.03
CA LEU A 250 3.19 4.94 -33.46
C LEU A 250 1.94 5.77 -33.72
N TYR A 251 2.10 7.05 -34.06
CA TYR A 251 1.04 7.89 -34.62
C TYR A 251 0.73 7.48 -36.08
N ASP A 252 0.67 6.16 -36.35
CA ASP A 252 0.25 5.63 -37.63
C ASP A 252 -1.28 5.70 -37.70
N ASN A 253 -1.73 6.62 -38.56
CA ASN A 253 -3.10 6.92 -38.95
C ASN A 253 -3.85 5.69 -39.47
N THR A 254 -4.22 4.78 -38.59
CA THR A 254 -5.18 3.71 -38.89
C THR A 254 -6.50 4.06 -38.20
N HIS A 255 -7.51 4.43 -39.00
CA HIS A 255 -8.85 4.78 -38.52
C HIS A 255 -9.41 3.78 -37.51
N ILE A 256 -9.09 2.49 -37.68
CA ILE A 256 -9.51 1.40 -36.79
C ILE A 256 -8.90 1.54 -35.37
N CYS A 257 -7.63 1.92 -35.24
CA CYS A 257 -7.01 2.14 -33.93
C CYS A 257 -7.61 3.34 -33.20
N ASN A 258 -7.97 4.41 -33.93
CA ASN A 258 -8.65 5.57 -33.36
C ASN A 258 -10.12 5.27 -33.01
N LEU A 259 -10.77 4.35 -33.73
CA LEU A 259 -12.14 3.92 -33.41
C LEU A 259 -12.20 3.02 -32.18
N MET A 260 -11.14 2.26 -31.90
CA MET A 260 -11.09 1.26 -30.83
C MET A 260 -10.35 1.73 -29.57
N LEU A 261 -9.34 2.58 -29.71
CA LEU A 261 -8.49 3.07 -28.62
C LEU A 261 -8.36 4.60 -28.66
N GLY A 262 -9.15 5.27 -29.47
CA GLY A 262 -9.19 6.74 -29.50
C GLY A 262 -9.98 7.31 -28.34
N GLN A 263 -9.83 8.62 -28.18
CA GLN A 263 -10.38 9.37 -27.07
C GLN A 263 -11.92 9.31 -27.03
N LEU A 264 -12.58 9.36 -28.20
CA LEU A 264 -14.04 9.27 -28.29
C LEU A 264 -14.57 7.92 -27.81
N TYR A 265 -13.98 6.82 -28.25
CA TYR A 265 -14.37 5.48 -27.79
C TYR A 265 -14.21 5.33 -26.28
N GLN A 266 -13.10 5.81 -25.73
CA GLN A 266 -12.84 5.74 -24.29
C GLN A 266 -13.82 6.59 -23.48
N GLN A 267 -14.21 7.76 -23.99
CA GLN A 267 -15.26 8.57 -23.37
C GLN A 267 -16.61 7.86 -23.41
N ILE A 268 -16.97 7.23 -24.53
CA ILE A 268 -18.22 6.46 -24.66
C ILE A 268 -18.22 5.30 -23.66
N VAL A 269 -17.17 4.48 -23.64
CA VAL A 269 -17.03 3.37 -22.68
C VAL A 269 -17.11 3.87 -21.24
N MET A 270 -16.45 4.98 -20.92
CA MET A 270 -16.50 5.58 -19.58
C MET A 270 -17.92 5.98 -19.20
N VAL A 271 -18.62 6.70 -20.07
CA VAL A 271 -20.01 7.13 -19.82
C VAL A 271 -20.92 5.92 -19.66
N PHE A 272 -20.84 4.94 -20.56
CA PHE A 272 -21.63 3.71 -20.47
C PHE A 272 -21.35 2.93 -19.18
N SER A 273 -20.07 2.80 -18.80
CA SER A 273 -19.69 2.12 -17.56
C SER A 273 -20.21 2.84 -16.32
N ILE A 274 -20.15 4.17 -16.27
CA ILE A 274 -20.71 4.97 -15.16
C ILE A 274 -22.23 4.79 -15.09
N VAL A 275 -22.91 4.89 -16.23
CA VAL A 275 -24.37 4.72 -16.31
C VAL A 275 -24.76 3.31 -15.85
N SER A 276 -24.06 2.27 -16.31
CA SER A 276 -24.30 0.89 -15.88
C SER A 276 -24.05 0.69 -14.38
N VAL A 277 -23.00 1.27 -13.80
CA VAL A 277 -22.77 1.22 -12.34
C VAL A 277 -23.92 1.89 -11.57
N ILE A 278 -24.38 3.07 -12.02
CA ILE A 278 -25.51 3.78 -11.40
C ILE A 278 -26.80 2.94 -11.49
N PHE A 279 -27.08 2.34 -12.64
CA PHE A 279 -28.23 1.45 -12.82
C PHE A 279 -28.13 0.20 -11.94
N ASN A 280 -26.95 -0.42 -11.84
CA ASN A 280 -26.70 -1.58 -10.97
C ASN A 280 -26.97 -1.25 -9.50
N ILE A 281 -26.49 -0.08 -9.04
CA ILE A 281 -26.76 0.41 -7.68
C ILE A 281 -28.27 0.60 -7.50
N TYR A 282 -28.94 1.28 -8.44
CA TYR A 282 -30.37 1.55 -8.37
C TYR A 282 -31.22 0.27 -8.35
N ASN A 283 -30.92 -0.70 -9.23
CA ASN A 283 -31.64 -1.97 -9.34
C ASN A 283 -31.43 -2.90 -8.13
N ASN A 284 -30.32 -2.77 -7.40
CA ASN A 284 -30.14 -3.47 -6.14
C ASN A 284 -31.04 -2.90 -5.01
N PHE A 285 -31.52 -1.66 -5.13
CA PHE A 285 -32.42 -1.03 -4.16
C PHE A 285 -33.91 -1.05 -4.55
N LEU A 286 -34.25 -1.10 -5.84
CA LEU A 286 -35.62 -1.19 -6.34
C LEU A 286 -35.78 -2.43 -7.23
N ILE A 287 -36.78 -3.25 -6.92
CA ILE A 287 -37.12 -4.52 -7.59
C ILE A 287 -36.88 -4.44 -9.10
N VAL A 288 -35.83 -5.16 -9.52
CA VAL A 288 -35.40 -5.54 -10.87
C VAL A 288 -36.28 -5.05 -12.01
N ASP A 289 -35.80 -4.02 -12.72
CA ASP A 289 -36.29 -3.67 -14.05
C ASP A 289 -35.53 -4.50 -15.10
N ASP A 290 -36.25 -5.26 -15.94
CA ASP A 290 -35.67 -6.10 -17.01
C ASP A 290 -34.80 -5.28 -17.98
N MET A 291 -35.06 -3.97 -18.08
CA MET A 291 -34.28 -3.02 -18.86
C MET A 291 -32.82 -2.90 -18.40
N GLY A 292 -32.56 -2.97 -17.09
CA GLY A 292 -31.20 -2.87 -16.56
C GLY A 292 -30.33 -4.06 -16.96
N ARG A 293 -30.89 -5.26 -16.88
CA ARG A 293 -30.20 -6.50 -17.29
C ARG A 293 -29.87 -6.50 -18.78
N MET A 294 -30.79 -6.00 -19.61
CA MET A 294 -30.56 -5.88 -21.04
C MET A 294 -29.43 -4.89 -21.35
N PHE A 295 -29.37 -3.77 -20.63
CA PHE A 295 -28.30 -2.77 -20.80
C PHE A 295 -26.93 -3.32 -20.41
N ASP A 296 -26.83 -4.00 -19.25
CA ASP A 296 -25.57 -4.59 -18.79
C ASP A 296 -25.09 -5.69 -19.73
N ALA A 297 -25.98 -6.56 -20.20
CA ALA A 297 -25.63 -7.60 -21.18
C ALA A 297 -25.13 -6.99 -22.49
N LEU A 298 -25.76 -5.92 -22.98
CA LEU A 298 -25.31 -5.23 -24.20
C LEU A 298 -23.93 -4.60 -24.02
N ASP A 299 -23.69 -3.93 -22.90
CA ASP A 299 -22.39 -3.31 -22.59
C ASP A 299 -21.29 -4.37 -22.44
N ASP A 300 -21.56 -5.48 -21.75
CA ASP A 300 -20.65 -6.60 -21.60
C ASP A 300 -20.34 -7.28 -22.94
N ILE A 301 -21.34 -7.47 -23.80
CA ILE A 301 -21.15 -8.04 -25.16
C ILE A 301 -20.26 -7.09 -25.98
N LEU A 302 -20.57 -5.80 -25.99
CA LEU A 302 -19.82 -4.80 -26.75
C LEU A 302 -18.36 -4.73 -26.29
N TYR A 303 -18.13 -4.76 -24.98
CA TYR A 303 -16.79 -4.77 -24.41
C TYR A 303 -16.04 -6.10 -24.66
N SER A 304 -16.76 -7.22 -24.67
CA SER A 304 -16.22 -8.53 -25.01
C SER A 304 -15.75 -8.59 -26.48
N ILE A 305 -16.51 -7.98 -27.38
CA ILE A 305 -16.10 -7.79 -28.77
C ILE A 305 -14.82 -6.94 -28.84
N HIS A 306 -14.73 -5.86 -28.06
CA HIS A 306 -13.50 -5.06 -27.96
C HIS A 306 -12.29 -5.89 -27.50
N PHE A 307 -12.47 -6.77 -26.52
CA PHE A 307 -11.42 -7.70 -26.07
C PHE A 307 -10.99 -8.69 -27.17
N ILE A 308 -11.94 -9.24 -27.93
CA ILE A 308 -11.62 -10.12 -29.06
C ILE A 308 -10.78 -9.37 -30.11
N PHE A 309 -11.13 -8.12 -30.43
CA PHE A 309 -10.33 -7.30 -31.34
C PHE A 309 -8.93 -7.02 -30.79
N LEU A 310 -8.78 -6.76 -29.49
CA LEU A 310 -7.47 -6.61 -28.85
C LEU A 310 -6.61 -7.87 -29.03
N LEU A 311 -7.20 -9.07 -28.99
CA LEU A 311 -6.49 -10.33 -29.21
C LEU A 311 -6.10 -10.56 -30.68
N CYS A 312 -7.02 -10.27 -31.61
CA CYS A 312 -6.88 -10.65 -33.02
C CYS A 312 -6.12 -9.64 -33.89
N LEU A 313 -6.09 -8.36 -33.52
CA LEU A 313 -5.50 -7.32 -34.37
C LEU A 313 -3.99 -7.15 -34.14
N ASP A 314 -3.20 -7.43 -35.17
CA ASP A 314 -1.76 -7.16 -35.20
C ASP A 314 -1.45 -5.73 -35.64
N LYS A 315 -1.83 -4.79 -34.77
CA LYS A 315 -1.38 -3.39 -34.85
C LYS A 315 -0.42 -3.08 -33.71
N PRO A 316 0.60 -2.25 -33.91
CA PRO A 316 1.66 -2.04 -32.93
C PRO A 316 1.14 -1.41 -31.61
N ARG A 317 0.14 -0.53 -31.67
CA ARG A 317 -0.55 0.00 -30.47
C ARG A 317 -1.32 -1.09 -29.70
N ILE A 318 -1.91 -2.07 -30.41
CA ILE A 318 -2.65 -3.19 -29.82
C ILE A 318 -1.69 -4.25 -29.28
N GLN A 319 -0.60 -4.54 -29.99
CA GLN A 319 0.50 -5.38 -29.50
C GLN A 319 1.09 -4.81 -28.21
N TYR A 320 1.16 -3.48 -28.11
CA TYR A 320 1.59 -2.82 -26.91
C TYR A 320 0.65 -3.05 -25.72
N GLU A 321 -0.67 -2.87 -25.90
CA GLU A 321 -1.66 -3.20 -24.86
C GLU A 321 -1.59 -4.68 -24.47
N ARG A 322 -1.45 -5.59 -25.45
CA ARG A 322 -1.29 -7.04 -25.23
C ARG A 322 -0.02 -7.41 -24.47
N SER A 323 1.06 -6.64 -24.63
CA SER A 323 2.36 -6.94 -23.99
C SER A 323 2.30 -6.86 -22.46
N LYS A 324 1.29 -6.18 -21.91
CA LYS A 324 1.17 -5.91 -20.48
C LYS A 324 0.07 -6.79 -19.91
N TRP A 325 0.50 -7.85 -19.23
CA TRP A 325 -0.40 -8.88 -18.69
C TRP A 325 -1.52 -8.30 -17.80
N GLU A 326 -1.19 -7.34 -16.93
CA GLU A 326 -2.17 -6.69 -16.03
C GLU A 326 -3.33 -6.01 -16.80
N ARG A 327 -3.02 -5.40 -17.95
CA ARG A 327 -4.02 -4.71 -18.78
C ARG A 327 -4.91 -5.70 -19.50
N MET A 328 -4.33 -6.74 -20.07
CA MET A 328 -5.09 -7.83 -20.69
C MET A 328 -5.99 -8.54 -19.68
N PHE A 329 -5.52 -8.71 -18.45
CA PHE A 329 -6.32 -9.26 -17.37
C PHE A 329 -7.52 -8.37 -17.00
N LEU A 330 -7.32 -7.06 -16.88
CA LEU A 330 -8.42 -6.11 -16.67
C LEU A 330 -9.43 -6.12 -17.81
N HIS A 331 -8.99 -6.13 -19.08
CA HIS A 331 -9.90 -6.22 -20.22
C HIS A 331 -10.67 -7.55 -20.25
N PHE A 332 -10.05 -8.65 -19.82
CA PHE A 332 -10.71 -9.95 -19.71
C PHE A 332 -11.81 -9.96 -18.63
N ILE A 333 -11.52 -9.39 -17.45
CA ILE A 333 -12.52 -9.26 -16.36
C ILE A 333 -13.67 -8.36 -16.80
N ALA A 334 -13.34 -7.23 -17.42
CA ALA A 334 -14.27 -6.17 -17.78
C ALA A 334 -15.21 -6.52 -18.96
N GLY A 335 -14.94 -7.58 -19.72
CA GLY A 335 -15.83 -8.02 -20.80
C GLY A 335 -16.16 -9.51 -20.68
N PRO A 336 -15.31 -10.41 -21.20
CA PRO A 336 -15.64 -11.83 -21.29
C PRO A 336 -16.08 -12.46 -19.98
N LEU A 337 -15.42 -12.13 -18.85
CA LEU A 337 -15.78 -12.69 -17.56
C LEU A 337 -17.11 -12.13 -17.04
N ALA A 338 -17.38 -10.85 -17.28
CA ALA A 338 -18.60 -10.16 -16.85
C ALA A 338 -19.86 -10.87 -17.37
N LEU A 339 -19.83 -11.35 -18.62
CA LEU A 339 -20.93 -12.10 -19.25
C LEU A 339 -21.37 -13.35 -18.50
N PHE A 340 -20.48 -13.95 -17.70
CA PHE A 340 -20.76 -15.20 -16.98
C PHE A 340 -20.97 -15.01 -15.48
N LEU A 341 -20.78 -13.79 -14.98
CA LEU A 341 -20.88 -13.49 -13.56
C LEU A 341 -22.30 -13.05 -13.19
N SER A 342 -22.69 -13.29 -11.94
CA SER A 342 -23.96 -12.80 -11.40
C SER A 342 -24.00 -11.26 -11.38
N HIS A 343 -25.19 -10.69 -11.41
CA HIS A 343 -25.42 -9.23 -11.37
C HIS A 343 -24.63 -8.52 -10.25
N ASP A 344 -24.55 -9.12 -9.06
CA ASP A 344 -23.79 -8.56 -7.93
C ASP A 344 -22.28 -8.42 -8.22
N LEU A 345 -21.72 -9.33 -9.03
CA LEU A 345 -20.32 -9.28 -9.47
C LEU A 345 -20.16 -8.47 -10.77
N ALA A 346 -21.22 -8.29 -11.56
CA ALA A 346 -21.21 -7.47 -12.76
C ALA A 346 -20.86 -6.01 -12.44
N CYS A 347 -21.35 -5.47 -11.32
CA CYS A 347 -20.96 -4.14 -10.83
C CYS A 347 -19.43 -4.00 -10.66
N LEU A 348 -18.76 -5.03 -10.13
CA LEU A 348 -17.30 -5.05 -9.99
C LEU A 348 -16.61 -5.07 -11.37
N CYS A 349 -17.14 -5.86 -12.32
CA CYS A 349 -16.64 -5.88 -13.69
C CYS A 349 -16.81 -4.54 -14.41
N ASN A 350 -17.91 -3.82 -14.16
CA ASN A 350 -18.16 -2.49 -14.70
C ASN A 350 -17.17 -1.46 -14.14
N LEU A 351 -16.79 -1.58 -12.85
CA LEU A 351 -15.69 -0.80 -12.30
C LEU A 351 -14.34 -1.14 -12.96
N CYS A 352 -14.11 -2.40 -13.33
CA CYS A 352 -12.92 -2.79 -14.09
C CYS A 352 -12.88 -2.19 -15.51
N LYS A 353 -14.03 -1.92 -16.15
CA LYS A 353 -14.09 -1.18 -17.43
C LYS A 353 -13.56 0.24 -17.27
N LEU A 354 -13.89 0.93 -16.17
CA LEU A 354 -13.34 2.26 -15.88
C LEU A 354 -11.82 2.22 -15.71
N ALA A 355 -11.28 1.15 -15.12
CA ALA A 355 -9.85 0.97 -14.91
C ALA A 355 -9.04 0.80 -16.22
N THR A 356 -9.67 0.51 -17.36
CA THR A 356 -8.98 0.40 -18.67
C THR A 356 -8.88 1.74 -19.40
N THR A 357 -9.65 2.76 -18.98
CA THR A 357 -9.65 4.09 -19.60
C THR A 357 -8.33 4.83 -19.33
N PRO A 358 -7.74 5.57 -20.28
CA PRO A 358 -6.40 6.13 -20.14
C PRO A 358 -6.27 7.18 -19.04
N THR A 359 -7.37 7.84 -18.67
CA THR A 359 -7.42 8.84 -17.60
C THR A 359 -7.18 8.20 -16.23
N VAL A 360 -7.71 6.99 -16.00
CA VAL A 360 -7.67 6.33 -14.69
C VAL A 360 -6.71 5.13 -14.68
N ARG A 361 -6.40 4.54 -15.83
CA ARG A 361 -5.54 3.33 -15.93
C ARG A 361 -4.15 3.50 -15.33
N GLY A 362 -3.60 4.72 -15.39
CA GLY A 362 -2.29 5.02 -14.80
C GLY A 362 -2.33 4.79 -13.29
N ILE A 363 -3.39 5.25 -12.63
CA ILE A 363 -3.61 5.06 -11.20
C ILE A 363 -3.71 3.56 -10.88
N PHE A 364 -4.55 2.81 -11.60
CA PHE A 364 -4.73 1.36 -11.36
C PHE A 364 -3.45 0.55 -11.60
N SER A 365 -2.74 0.79 -12.71
CA SER A 365 -1.48 0.09 -13.00
C SER A 365 -0.39 0.48 -12.00
N GLY A 366 -0.35 1.75 -11.56
CA GLY A 366 0.47 2.21 -10.45
C GLY A 366 0.18 1.44 -9.16
N THR A 367 -1.10 1.31 -8.78
CA THR A 367 -1.54 0.55 -7.60
C THR A 367 -1.18 -0.94 -7.69
N ILE A 368 -1.46 -1.62 -8.81
CA ILE A 368 -1.16 -3.04 -8.99
C ILE A 368 0.36 -3.27 -8.92
N SER A 369 1.14 -2.41 -9.57
CA SER A 369 2.59 -2.53 -9.56
C SER A 369 3.21 -2.14 -8.20
N ILE A 370 2.49 -1.45 -7.31
CA ILE A 370 2.89 -1.20 -5.92
C ILE A 370 2.72 -2.48 -5.08
N PHE A 371 1.73 -3.32 -5.41
CA PHE A 371 1.35 -4.46 -4.59
C PHE A 371 2.50 -5.44 -4.24
N PRO A 372 3.39 -5.84 -5.17
CA PRO A 372 4.53 -6.70 -4.83
C PRO A 372 5.50 -6.07 -3.81
N ILE A 373 5.63 -4.74 -3.82
CA ILE A 373 6.47 -3.98 -2.88
C ILE A 373 5.83 -3.98 -1.50
N LEU A 374 4.52 -3.80 -1.43
CA LEU A 374 3.76 -3.79 -0.17
C LEU A 374 3.52 -5.18 0.41
N PHE A 375 3.54 -6.22 -0.42
CA PHE A 375 3.14 -7.57 -0.03
C PHE A 375 3.84 -8.05 1.26
N PRO A 376 5.17 -7.89 1.47
CA PRO A 376 5.82 -8.24 2.73
C PRO A 376 5.29 -7.47 3.95
N ILE A 377 4.90 -6.21 3.78
CA ILE A 377 4.40 -5.37 4.86
C ILE A 377 2.96 -5.75 5.22
N ILE A 378 2.10 -5.92 4.20
CA ILE A 378 0.73 -6.42 4.35
C ILE A 378 0.74 -7.79 5.03
N THR A 379 1.66 -8.66 4.64
CA THR A 379 1.83 -10.01 5.21
C THR A 379 2.14 -9.94 6.70
N VAL A 380 3.05 -9.05 7.13
CA VAL A 380 3.35 -8.84 8.57
C VAL A 380 2.15 -8.27 9.32
N LEU A 381 1.45 -7.29 8.73
CA LEU A 381 0.27 -6.68 9.35
C LEU A 381 -0.83 -7.73 9.60
N LEU A 382 -1.13 -8.54 8.58
CA LEU A 382 -2.09 -9.63 8.67
C LEU A 382 -1.69 -10.66 9.74
N ALA A 383 -0.39 -10.93 9.89
CA ALA A 383 0.11 -11.82 10.93
C ALA A 383 -0.18 -11.33 12.34
N ILE A 384 -0.01 -10.04 12.58
CA ILE A 384 -0.25 -9.41 13.87
C ILE A 384 -1.75 -9.41 14.16
N ILE A 385 -2.58 -9.01 13.19
CA ILE A 385 -4.04 -9.09 13.31
C ILE A 385 -4.46 -10.52 13.68
N LEU A 386 -3.92 -11.51 12.99
CA LEU A 386 -4.28 -12.90 13.20
C LEU A 386 -3.79 -13.46 14.54
N LEU A 387 -2.57 -13.10 14.98
CA LEU A 387 -2.05 -13.41 16.31
C LEU A 387 -3.02 -12.87 17.39
N MET A 388 -3.45 -11.62 17.23
CA MET A 388 -4.34 -10.95 18.17
C MET A 388 -5.76 -11.54 18.14
N ALA A 389 -6.27 -11.86 16.96
CA ALA A 389 -7.56 -12.53 16.79
C ALA A 389 -7.58 -13.92 17.43
N VAL A 390 -6.52 -14.72 17.25
CA VAL A 390 -6.38 -16.02 17.92
C VAL A 390 -6.28 -15.84 19.44
N TYR A 391 -5.53 -14.85 19.92
CA TYR A 391 -5.40 -14.60 21.35
C TYR A 391 -6.76 -14.24 21.98
N THR A 392 -7.44 -13.24 21.43
CA THR A 392 -8.70 -12.73 21.98
C THR A 392 -9.85 -13.72 21.85
N SER A 393 -9.97 -14.45 20.73
CA SER A 393 -11.00 -15.49 20.59
C SER A 393 -10.83 -16.65 21.57
N ARG A 394 -9.61 -16.89 22.09
CA ARG A 394 -9.36 -17.95 23.07
C ARG A 394 -9.55 -17.50 24.51
N PHE A 395 -9.18 -16.26 24.84
CA PHE A 395 -9.25 -15.74 26.21
C PHE A 395 -10.49 -14.90 26.50
N TYR A 396 -11.10 -14.30 25.47
CA TYR A 396 -12.21 -13.36 25.60
C TYR A 396 -13.43 -13.76 24.75
N SER A 397 -13.58 -15.01 24.32
CA SER A 397 -14.74 -15.42 23.50
C SER A 397 -16.09 -15.37 24.20
N GLN A 398 -16.11 -15.43 25.53
CA GLN A 398 -17.34 -15.32 26.30
C GLN A 398 -17.79 -13.87 26.51
N PHE A 399 -17.00 -12.92 26.00
CA PHE A 399 -17.23 -11.50 26.18
C PHE A 399 -18.29 -10.97 25.22
N ILE A 400 -19.20 -10.17 25.78
CA ILE A 400 -20.22 -9.42 25.04
C ILE A 400 -19.89 -7.94 25.23
N GLY A 401 -19.69 -7.25 24.12
CA GLY A 401 -19.36 -5.84 24.05
C GLY A 401 -20.53 -4.91 24.38
N PHE A 402 -20.26 -3.62 24.27
CA PHE A 402 -21.28 -2.58 24.42
C PHE A 402 -22.44 -2.84 23.42
N LYS A 403 -23.69 -2.64 23.85
CA LYS A 403 -24.93 -2.94 23.08
C LYS A 403 -25.17 -4.40 22.69
N GLY A 404 -24.47 -5.37 23.29
CA GLY A 404 -24.68 -6.78 22.97
C GLY A 404 -23.89 -7.29 21.77
N GLU A 405 -22.93 -6.52 21.28
CA GLU A 405 -22.09 -6.91 20.16
C GLU A 405 -21.10 -8.02 20.54
N THR A 406 -20.91 -8.99 19.64
CA THR A 406 -19.98 -10.10 19.85
C THR A 406 -18.67 -9.83 19.11
N TYR A 407 -17.68 -9.27 19.81
CA TYR A 407 -16.40 -8.89 19.20
C TYR A 407 -15.41 -10.05 19.04
N TYR A 408 -15.40 -10.99 19.98
CA TYR A 408 -14.36 -12.03 20.09
C TYR A 408 -14.91 -13.46 20.15
N THR A 409 -16.20 -13.68 19.89
CA THR A 409 -16.80 -15.02 20.13
C THR A 409 -16.25 -16.09 19.19
N SER A 410 -15.83 -15.70 17.99
CA SER A 410 -15.21 -16.56 16.99
C SER A 410 -13.94 -15.92 16.43
N LEU A 411 -13.09 -16.71 15.77
CA LEU A 411 -11.89 -16.19 15.14
C LEU A 411 -12.20 -15.15 14.06
N GLN A 412 -13.29 -15.32 13.30
CA GLN A 412 -13.67 -14.41 12.22
C GLN A 412 -14.12 -13.06 12.78
N GLN A 413 -14.91 -13.07 13.85
CA GLN A 413 -15.31 -11.83 14.54
C GLN A 413 -14.09 -11.14 15.15
N ALA A 414 -13.22 -11.87 15.84
CA ALA A 414 -12.01 -11.29 16.40
C ALA A 414 -11.10 -10.70 15.31
N PHE A 415 -10.96 -11.37 14.17
CA PHE A 415 -10.22 -10.86 13.02
C PHE A 415 -10.83 -9.56 12.49
N TYR A 416 -12.15 -9.52 12.29
CA TYR A 416 -12.86 -8.31 11.86
C TYR A 416 -12.66 -7.16 12.85
N THR A 417 -12.81 -7.43 14.14
CA THR A 417 -12.58 -6.46 15.21
C THR A 417 -11.15 -5.90 15.15
N PHE A 418 -10.12 -6.73 14.95
CA PHE A 418 -8.75 -6.21 14.80
C PHE A 418 -8.48 -5.47 13.50
N VAL A 419 -9.25 -5.73 12.43
CA VAL A 419 -9.24 -4.89 11.22
C VAL A 419 -9.89 -3.53 11.49
N GLN A 420 -10.94 -3.45 12.31
CA GLN A 420 -11.54 -2.20 12.75
C GLN A 420 -10.59 -1.42 13.68
N LEU A 421 -9.98 -2.10 14.66
CA LEU A 421 -9.00 -1.49 15.58
C LEU A 421 -7.76 -0.97 14.86
N LEU A 422 -7.38 -1.56 13.71
CA LEU A 422 -6.31 -1.06 12.86
C LEU A 422 -6.56 0.38 12.40
N THR A 423 -7.82 0.75 12.17
CA THR A 423 -8.22 2.10 11.76
C THR A 423 -8.49 3.04 12.92
N LEU A 424 -8.14 2.64 14.15
CA LEU A 424 -8.42 3.37 15.41
C LEU A 424 -9.91 3.58 15.70
N ASP A 425 -10.77 2.75 15.10
CA ASP A 425 -12.22 2.90 15.21
C ASP A 425 -12.78 2.10 16.38
N ASP A 426 -13.61 2.74 17.21
CA ASP A 426 -14.31 2.21 18.39
C ASP A 426 -13.45 1.27 19.26
N TRP A 427 -12.20 1.66 19.54
CA TRP A 427 -11.32 0.81 20.33
C TRP A 427 -11.59 0.90 21.83
N ASP A 428 -12.15 2.01 22.31
CA ASP A 428 -12.58 2.16 23.70
C ASP A 428 -13.73 1.18 24.06
N ALA A 429 -14.71 1.04 23.16
CA ALA A 429 -15.84 0.12 23.28
C ALA A 429 -15.39 -1.36 23.29
N ASN A 430 -14.21 -1.64 22.73
CA ASN A 430 -13.58 -2.94 22.72
C ASN A 430 -12.78 -3.22 24.01
N VAL A 431 -12.05 -2.24 24.52
CA VAL A 431 -11.14 -2.43 25.68
C VAL A 431 -11.88 -2.35 27.00
N LEU A 432 -12.73 -1.34 27.17
CA LEU A 432 -13.37 -1.04 28.46
C LEU A 432 -14.18 -2.22 29.00
N PRO A 433 -15.08 -2.86 28.24
CA PRO A 433 -15.90 -3.89 28.84
C PRO A 433 -15.13 -5.22 28.99
N VAL A 434 -14.07 -5.47 28.19
CA VAL A 434 -13.14 -6.59 28.43
C VAL A 434 -12.46 -6.41 29.79
N PHE A 435 -12.04 -5.19 30.10
CA PHE A 435 -11.47 -4.86 31.40
C PHE A 435 -12.49 -5.03 32.53
N GLU A 436 -13.69 -4.47 32.42
CA GLU A 436 -14.71 -4.55 33.47
C GLU A 436 -15.06 -6.00 33.83
N SER A 437 -15.09 -6.88 32.81
CA SER A 437 -15.43 -8.30 32.99
C SER A 437 -14.37 -9.12 33.73
N GLN A 438 -13.08 -8.85 33.50
CA GLN A 438 -11.98 -9.67 34.02
C GLN A 438 -11.20 -8.99 35.15
N GLN A 439 -11.28 -7.66 35.26
CA GLN A 439 -10.49 -6.83 36.18
C GLN A 439 -8.97 -7.05 36.01
N ILE A 440 -8.52 -7.45 34.83
CA ILE A 440 -7.11 -7.71 34.49
C ILE A 440 -6.57 -6.53 33.69
N ILE A 441 -5.35 -6.05 34.01
CA ILE A 441 -4.67 -4.93 33.33
C ILE A 441 -4.27 -5.24 31.87
N MET A 442 -4.17 -6.52 31.50
CA MET A 442 -3.63 -6.98 30.22
C MET A 442 -4.29 -6.32 28.98
N PRO A 443 -5.62 -6.15 28.87
CA PRO A 443 -6.24 -5.46 27.74
C PRO A 443 -5.71 -4.04 27.53
N TYR A 444 -5.51 -3.26 28.61
CA TYR A 444 -4.97 -1.90 28.53
C TYR A 444 -3.51 -1.83 28.08
N ILE A 445 -2.78 -2.94 28.10
CA ILE A 445 -1.45 -3.02 27.50
C ILE A 445 -1.56 -3.52 26.07
N LEU A 446 -2.30 -4.61 25.90
CA LEU A 446 -2.35 -5.38 24.67
C LEU A 446 -2.94 -4.58 23.48
N PHE A 447 -4.09 -3.93 23.68
CA PHE A 447 -4.76 -3.19 22.61
C PHE A 447 -3.99 -1.94 22.20
N PRO A 448 -3.53 -1.06 23.12
CA PRO A 448 -2.64 0.05 22.77
C PRO A 448 -1.33 -0.41 22.11
N CYS A 449 -0.72 -1.51 22.56
CA CYS A 449 0.46 -2.05 21.90
C CYS A 449 0.16 -2.50 20.46
N PHE A 450 -0.97 -3.17 20.23
CA PHE A 450 -1.42 -3.52 18.88
C PHE A 450 -1.62 -2.27 18.02
N ILE A 451 -2.31 -1.26 18.54
CA ILE A 451 -2.57 0.01 17.86
C ILE A 451 -1.25 0.67 17.44
N ILE A 452 -0.30 0.83 18.36
CA ILE A 452 0.99 1.47 18.07
C ILE A 452 1.77 0.68 17.03
N VAL A 453 1.91 -0.63 17.20
CA VAL A 453 2.70 -1.48 16.30
C VAL A 453 2.08 -1.53 14.91
N SER A 454 0.76 -1.71 14.82
CA SER A 454 0.05 -1.79 13.55
C SER A 454 0.07 -0.47 12.80
N ASN A 455 -0.09 0.67 13.47
CA ASN A 455 0.00 1.99 12.85
C ASN A 455 1.41 2.32 12.35
N VAL A 456 2.48 1.92 13.07
CA VAL A 456 3.86 2.05 12.56
C VAL A 456 4.06 1.23 11.29
N ILE A 457 3.48 0.03 11.22
CA ILE A 457 3.55 -0.82 10.02
C ILE A 457 2.72 -0.21 8.87
N LEU A 458 1.51 0.28 9.16
CA LEU A 458 0.64 0.94 8.20
C LEU A 458 1.29 2.21 7.63
N LEU A 459 1.97 3.00 8.46
CA LEU A 459 2.68 4.18 8.02
C LEU A 459 3.82 3.84 7.06
N ASN A 460 4.50 2.70 7.25
CA ASN A 460 5.46 2.20 6.27
C ASN A 460 4.79 1.84 4.93
N ILE A 461 3.56 1.32 4.93
CA ILE A 461 2.77 1.07 3.70
C ILE A 461 2.47 2.38 2.98
N LEU A 462 1.98 3.37 3.73
CA LEU A 462 1.62 4.69 3.20
C LEU A 462 2.83 5.36 2.54
N ILE A 463 3.97 5.37 3.21
CA ILE A 463 5.19 6.00 2.69
C ILE A 463 5.74 5.25 1.48
N ALA A 464 5.70 3.91 1.47
CA ALA A 464 6.07 3.14 0.30
C ALA A 464 5.19 3.48 -0.92
N CYS A 465 3.89 3.69 -0.73
CA CYS A 465 2.99 4.16 -1.78
C CYS A 465 3.33 5.59 -2.24
N SER A 466 3.45 6.52 -1.29
CA SER A 466 3.71 7.93 -1.57
C SER A 466 5.03 8.14 -2.31
N CYS A 467 6.13 7.51 -1.88
CA CYS A 467 7.43 7.63 -2.55
C CYS A 467 7.36 7.16 -4.01
N LYS A 468 6.64 6.07 -4.28
CA LYS A 468 6.48 5.59 -5.66
C LYS A 468 5.66 6.57 -6.50
N TYR A 469 4.58 7.12 -5.94
CA TYR A 469 3.74 8.09 -6.63
C TYR A 469 4.48 9.42 -6.92
N PHE A 470 5.21 9.95 -5.94
CA PHE A 470 6.00 11.17 -6.15
C PHE A 470 7.09 10.98 -7.20
N LYS A 471 7.73 9.81 -7.24
CA LYS A 471 8.71 9.50 -8.30
C LYS A 471 8.07 9.50 -9.69
N GLU A 472 6.87 8.94 -9.82
CA GLU A 472 6.12 8.95 -11.08
C GLU A 472 5.80 10.39 -11.55
N ILE A 473 5.44 11.26 -10.60
CA ILE A 473 5.21 12.69 -10.87
C ILE A 473 6.50 13.41 -11.25
N ASP A 474 7.56 13.31 -10.45
CA ASP A 474 8.85 14.00 -10.70
C ASP A 474 9.43 13.60 -12.06
N TYR A 475 9.31 12.32 -12.41
CA TYR A 475 9.69 11.84 -13.72
C TYR A 475 8.83 12.43 -14.84
N SER A 476 7.50 12.51 -14.64
CA SER A 476 6.60 13.13 -15.63
C SER A 476 6.93 14.61 -15.89
N ILE A 477 7.29 15.35 -14.84
CA ILE A 477 7.68 16.77 -14.89
C ILE A 477 9.04 16.91 -15.60
N ASN A 478 10.05 16.13 -15.20
CA ASN A 478 11.38 16.15 -15.82
C ASN A 478 11.34 15.75 -17.30
N GLN A 479 10.41 14.88 -17.70
CA GLN A 479 10.22 14.55 -19.10
C GLN A 479 9.50 15.64 -19.90
N GLN A 480 8.55 16.34 -19.30
CA GLN A 480 7.92 17.49 -19.95
C GLN A 480 8.99 18.57 -20.20
N SER A 481 9.83 18.88 -19.22
CA SER A 481 10.92 19.86 -19.41
C SER A 481 11.95 19.42 -20.46
N ILE A 482 12.36 18.14 -20.49
CA ILE A 482 13.26 17.62 -21.54
C ILE A 482 12.60 17.65 -22.92
N ASN A 483 11.32 17.30 -23.04
CA ASN A 483 10.60 17.39 -24.31
C ASN A 483 10.44 18.84 -24.78
N GLU A 484 10.20 19.78 -23.87
CA GLU A 484 10.14 21.21 -24.19
C GLU A 484 11.49 21.79 -24.59
N ALA A 485 12.59 21.26 -24.05
CA ALA A 485 13.96 21.64 -24.39
C ALA A 485 14.51 20.96 -25.65
N HIS A 486 13.77 20.01 -26.26
CA HIS A 486 14.23 19.33 -27.48
C HIS A 486 14.21 20.29 -28.69
N PRO A 487 15.29 20.36 -29.50
CA PRO A 487 15.44 21.34 -30.58
C PRO A 487 14.28 21.34 -31.59
N ASP A 488 13.72 20.17 -31.90
CA ASP A 488 12.58 20.04 -32.81
C ASP A 488 11.29 20.68 -32.26
N ASN A 489 11.05 20.60 -30.95
CA ASN A 489 9.90 21.25 -30.32
C ASN A 489 10.09 22.76 -30.18
N LEU A 490 11.33 23.21 -30.00
CA LEU A 490 11.71 24.62 -30.07
C LEU A 490 11.51 25.16 -31.50
N LEU A 491 11.88 24.42 -32.54
CA LEU A 491 11.65 24.77 -33.95
C LEU A 491 10.16 24.84 -34.28
N VAL A 492 9.33 23.91 -33.76
CA VAL A 492 7.87 23.95 -33.95
C VAL A 492 7.23 25.13 -33.20
N LYS A 493 7.68 25.44 -31.97
CA LYS A 493 7.23 26.64 -31.24
C LYS A 493 7.68 27.91 -31.97
N LEU A 494 8.91 27.96 -32.49
CA LEU A 494 9.44 29.07 -33.29
C LEU A 494 8.70 29.24 -34.62
N ASN A 495 8.35 28.16 -35.31
CA ASN A 495 7.55 28.21 -36.54
C ASN A 495 6.12 28.69 -36.27
N LYS A 496 5.49 28.24 -35.18
CA LYS A 496 4.17 28.77 -34.75
C LYS A 496 4.22 30.25 -34.37
N VAL A 497 5.31 30.72 -33.79
CA VAL A 497 5.53 32.13 -33.46
C VAL A 497 5.86 32.94 -34.74
N ALA A 498 6.60 32.36 -35.68
CA ALA A 498 6.91 32.96 -36.99
C ALA A 498 5.65 33.06 -37.88
N GLU A 499 4.72 32.11 -37.79
CA GLU A 499 3.39 32.17 -38.40
C GLU A 499 2.50 33.25 -37.76
N LEU A 500 2.78 33.66 -36.52
CA LEU A 500 1.91 34.57 -35.77
C LEU A 500 2.26 36.05 -35.83
N GLN A 501 3.42 36.48 -36.35
CA GLN A 501 3.69 37.87 -36.73
C GLN A 501 5.14 38.01 -37.21
N ILE A 502 5.38 37.81 -38.52
CA ILE A 502 6.48 38.50 -39.18
C ILE A 502 5.87 39.25 -40.36
N PRO A 503 5.73 40.59 -40.30
CA PRO A 503 5.43 41.34 -41.50
C PRO A 503 6.56 41.05 -42.49
N THR A 504 6.22 40.46 -43.64
CA THR A 504 7.10 40.28 -44.78
C THR A 504 7.63 41.66 -45.20
N ILE A 505 8.81 42.03 -44.73
CA ILE A 505 9.53 43.20 -45.24
C ILE A 505 10.09 42.79 -46.60
N ILE A 506 9.32 43.06 -47.65
CA ILE A 506 9.79 42.97 -49.03
C ILE A 506 10.68 44.19 -49.26
N CYS A 507 11.99 44.01 -49.15
CA CYS A 507 12.97 45.04 -49.52
C CYS A 507 13.01 45.19 -51.05
N ASN A 508 12.14 46.01 -51.60
CA ASN A 508 12.19 46.43 -53.00
C ASN A 508 13.11 47.64 -53.18
N THR A 509 14.43 47.44 -53.12
CA THR A 509 15.40 48.39 -53.73
C THR A 509 16.69 47.67 -54.09
N PRO A 510 17.17 47.74 -55.34
CA PRO A 510 18.46 47.21 -55.72
C PRO A 510 19.52 48.28 -55.46
N ASN A 511 20.03 48.39 -54.23
CA ASN A 511 21.24 49.18 -53.98
C ASN A 511 22.11 48.47 -52.94
N THR A 512 23.15 47.82 -53.46
CA THR A 512 24.45 47.56 -52.82
C THR A 512 24.44 47.23 -51.33
N ILE A 513 24.29 45.95 -51.01
CA ILE A 513 24.79 45.41 -49.74
C ILE A 513 26.31 45.33 -49.88
N GLN A 514 27.04 46.25 -49.23
CA GLN A 514 28.49 46.10 -49.08
C GLN A 514 28.77 44.93 -48.13
N GLU A 515 29.49 43.93 -48.63
CA GLU A 515 30.04 42.81 -47.87
C GLU A 515 31.12 43.31 -46.91
N SER A 516 30.73 43.91 -45.79
CA SER A 516 31.63 44.11 -44.67
C SER A 516 30.89 43.80 -43.37
N HIS A 517 31.38 42.77 -42.67
CA HIS A 517 30.90 42.25 -41.39
C HIS A 517 29.80 41.17 -41.44
N ILE A 518 30.08 40.05 -42.11
CA ILE A 518 29.47 38.76 -41.76
C ILE A 518 30.47 37.99 -40.89
N SER A 519 30.36 38.09 -39.57
CA SER A 519 31.08 37.18 -38.66
C SER A 519 30.23 35.94 -38.42
N GLN A 520 30.56 34.83 -39.09
CA GLN A 520 29.90 33.55 -38.83
C GLN A 520 30.39 32.99 -37.48
N ARG A 521 29.51 32.99 -36.49
CA ARG A 521 29.55 32.04 -35.38
C ARG A 521 28.15 31.50 -35.15
N GLU A 522 28.03 30.16 -35.15
CA GLU A 522 26.87 29.41 -34.65
C GLU A 522 25.52 29.66 -35.35
N GLY A 523 25.48 29.64 -36.68
CA GLY A 523 24.22 29.53 -37.45
C GLY A 523 23.30 30.76 -37.42
N LEU A 524 23.68 31.83 -36.72
CA LEU A 524 22.96 33.11 -36.66
C LEU A 524 23.71 34.15 -37.49
N VAL A 525 23.04 34.69 -38.50
CA VAL A 525 23.48 35.85 -39.28
C VAL A 525 22.87 37.11 -38.68
N GLN A 526 23.74 38.02 -38.29
CA GLN A 526 23.36 39.34 -37.80
C GLN A 526 23.18 40.28 -39.00
N ILE A 527 21.98 40.79 -39.20
CA ILE A 527 21.65 41.74 -40.27
C ILE A 527 21.35 43.09 -39.62
N CYS A 528 22.12 44.13 -39.96
CA CYS A 528 21.85 45.50 -39.56
C CYS A 528 20.97 46.19 -40.61
N TYR A 529 19.78 46.65 -40.20
CA TYR A 529 18.89 47.44 -41.06
C TYR A 529 18.37 48.66 -40.27
N ASN A 530 18.56 49.88 -40.80
CA ASN A 530 18.19 51.15 -40.16
C ASN A 530 18.62 51.26 -38.68
N ASN A 531 19.91 51.08 -38.39
CA ASN A 531 20.49 51.12 -37.03
C ASN A 531 19.88 50.12 -36.02
N LYS A 532 19.11 49.12 -36.46
CA LYS A 532 18.64 48.02 -35.63
C LYS A 532 19.31 46.72 -36.06
N ILE A 533 19.76 45.97 -35.05
CA ILE A 533 20.38 44.66 -35.21
C ILE A 533 19.28 43.61 -35.20
N ILE A 534 19.15 42.84 -36.27
CA ILE A 534 18.23 41.71 -36.39
C ILE A 534 19.06 40.43 -36.49
N TYR A 535 18.80 39.46 -35.62
CA TYR A 535 19.45 38.16 -35.67
C TYR A 535 18.56 37.18 -36.45
N ALA A 536 19.05 36.65 -37.57
CA ALA A 536 18.35 35.70 -38.41
C ALA A 536 19.10 34.36 -38.44
N LEU A 537 18.39 33.25 -38.21
CA LEU A 537 19.00 31.92 -38.21
C LEU A 537 19.04 31.38 -39.65
N LEU A 538 20.23 31.03 -40.14
CA LEU A 538 20.42 30.62 -41.53
C LEU A 538 20.35 29.10 -41.62
N ILE A 539 19.20 28.58 -42.06
CA ILE A 539 18.96 27.14 -42.26
C ILE A 539 19.29 26.81 -43.72
N LYS A 540 20.12 25.79 -43.95
CA LYS A 540 20.54 25.35 -45.29
C LYS A 540 19.54 24.35 -45.89
#